data_AF-A0A0C3LHK3-F1
#
_entry.id   AF-A0A0C3LHK3-F1
#
_cell.length_a   1.000
_cell.length_b   1.000
_cell.length_c   1.000
_cell.angle_alpha   90.00
_cell.angle_beta   90.00
_cell.angle_gamma   90.00
#
_symmetry.space_group_name_H-M   'P 1'
#
loop_
_entity.id
_entity.type
_entity.pdbx_description
1 polymer ?
#
loop_
_entity_poly.entity_id
_entity_poly.type
_entity_poly.pdbx_seq_one_letter_code
_entity_poly.pdbx_strand_id
1 'polypeptide(L)'
;MGAAQSGPKITAQDRAILSMKAQRDKLREYRKKIQVVLDQEQRIAKEALKQGNKERALTALRRRKFQESLLQKTDGQLEVLTNLVSNIEFALIEKDVLFGLEQGNKVLKQIHSEMDIEKVQKLMDDTAEGIRYQREIDEMLMSTMSVEEEEAVQQELAQLQAE
;
A
#
# COMPACT_ATOMS: atom_id res chain seq x y z
N MET A 1 22.23 27.96 22.88
CA MET A 1 22.01 28.07 21.43
C MET A 1 20.91 27.10 21.05
N GLY A 2 19.77 27.59 20.59
CA GLY A 2 18.60 26.76 20.27
C GLY A 2 18.86 25.95 19.00
N ALA A 3 18.75 24.63 19.10
CA ALA A 3 18.72 23.76 17.93
C ALA A 3 17.51 24.17 17.09
N ALA A 4 17.76 24.80 15.94
CA ALA A 4 16.74 25.05 14.94
C ALA A 4 16.17 23.69 14.54
N GLN A 5 14.92 23.42 14.96
CA GLN A 5 14.19 22.23 14.56
C GLN A 5 14.19 22.19 13.03
N SER A 6 14.83 21.16 12.48
CA SER A 6 14.79 20.84 11.05
C SER A 6 13.34 20.55 10.69
N GLY A 7 12.59 21.59 10.29
CA GLY A 7 11.24 21.42 9.75
C GLY A 7 11.24 20.47 8.56
N PRO A 8 10.09 19.87 8.23
CA PRO A 8 9.99 18.94 7.10
C PRO A 8 10.54 19.61 5.83
N LYS A 9 11.56 18.99 5.24
CA LYS A 9 12.21 19.51 4.02
C LYS A 9 11.22 19.37 2.87
N ILE A 10 10.68 20.49 2.41
CA ILE A 10 9.80 20.55 1.24
C ILE A 10 10.54 19.92 0.06
N THR A 11 10.03 18.79 -0.42
CA THR A 11 10.63 18.07 -1.54
C THR A 11 10.26 18.72 -2.88
N ALA A 12 10.97 18.37 -3.95
CA ALA A 12 10.59 18.78 -5.30
C ALA A 12 9.17 18.28 -5.67
N GLN A 13 8.77 17.14 -5.12
CA GLN A 13 7.45 16.53 -5.29
C GLN A 13 6.36 17.39 -4.64
N ASP A 14 6.58 17.84 -3.40
CA ASP A 14 5.65 18.72 -2.69
C ASP A 14 5.41 20.04 -3.44
N ARG A 15 6.48 20.62 -4.03
CA ARG A 15 6.38 21.83 -4.84
C ARG A 15 5.56 21.60 -6.12
N ALA A 16 5.73 20.45 -6.77
CA ALA A 16 4.97 20.09 -7.96
C ALA A 16 3.47 19.86 -7.65
N ILE A 17 3.17 19.17 -6.55
CA ILE A 17 1.78 18.98 -6.08
C ILE A 17 1.15 20.34 -5.74
N LEU A 18 1.90 21.23 -5.08
CA LEU A 18 1.44 22.58 -4.77
C LEU A 18 1.17 23.39 -6.04
N SER A 19 2.06 23.37 -7.04
CA SER A 19 1.86 24.11 -8.29
C SER A 19 0.62 23.62 -9.04
N MET A 20 0.42 22.30 -9.05
CA MET A 20 -0.79 21.69 -9.61
C MET A 20 -2.05 22.13 -8.87
N LYS A 21 -2.08 22.05 -7.54
CA LYS A 21 -3.22 22.51 -6.73
C LYS A 21 -3.50 24.00 -6.95
N ALA A 22 -2.48 24.84 -7.04
CA ALA A 22 -2.64 26.26 -7.36
C ALA A 22 -3.23 26.47 -8.76
N GLN A 23 -2.82 25.69 -9.75
CA GLN A 23 -3.38 25.75 -11.11
C GLN A 23 -4.84 25.30 -11.15
N ARG A 24 -5.21 24.25 -10.38
CA ARG A 24 -6.61 23.84 -10.17
C ARG A 24 -7.46 24.99 -9.67
N ASP A 25 -6.96 25.70 -8.65
CA ASP A 25 -7.73 26.74 -7.97
C ASP A 25 -7.88 27.97 -8.88
N LYS A 26 -6.85 28.31 -9.68
CA LYS A 26 -6.97 29.31 -10.75
C LYS A 26 -8.00 28.92 -11.80
N LEU A 27 -8.04 27.66 -12.24
CA LEU A 27 -9.05 27.18 -13.20
C LEU A 27 -10.46 27.24 -12.60
N ARG A 28 -10.63 26.94 -11.31
CA ARG A 28 -11.91 27.11 -10.59
C ARG A 28 -12.36 28.56 -10.56
N GLU A 29 -11.44 29.48 -10.29
CA GLU A 29 -11.75 30.92 -10.33
C GLU A 29 -12.13 31.37 -11.74
N TYR A 30 -11.40 30.92 -12.76
CA TYR A 30 -11.69 31.22 -14.16
C TYR A 30 -13.06 30.69 -14.60
N ARG A 31 -13.41 29.45 -14.21
CA ARG A 31 -14.75 28.87 -14.40
C ARG A 31 -15.84 29.76 -13.81
N LYS A 32 -15.68 30.23 -12.57
CA LYS A 32 -16.64 31.15 -11.93
C LYS A 32 -16.80 32.45 -12.71
N LYS A 33 -15.70 33.02 -13.21
CA LYS A 33 -15.73 34.24 -14.03
C LYS A 33 -16.49 34.03 -15.33
N ILE A 34 -16.24 32.93 -16.04
CA ILE A 34 -16.98 32.58 -17.27
C ILE A 34 -18.47 32.44 -16.98
N GLN A 35 -18.85 31.77 -15.89
CA GLN A 35 -20.26 31.59 -15.53
C GLN A 35 -20.99 32.94 -15.38
N VAL A 36 -20.37 33.91 -14.71
CA VAL A 36 -20.94 35.26 -14.54
C VAL A 36 -21.14 35.96 -15.89
N VAL A 37 -20.17 35.84 -16.81
CA VAL A 37 -20.30 36.43 -18.15
C VAL A 37 -21.39 35.74 -18.96
N LEU A 38 -21.52 34.43 -18.83
CA LEU A 38 -22.55 33.62 -19.48
C LEU A 38 -23.96 34.06 -19.05
N ASP A 39 -24.16 34.28 -17.75
CA ASP A 39 -25.40 34.78 -17.18
C ASP A 39 -25.72 36.21 -17.67
N GLN A 40 -24.69 37.07 -17.78
CA GLN A 40 -24.83 38.42 -18.34
C GLN A 40 -25.23 38.41 -19.81
N GLU A 41 -24.56 37.62 -20.66
CA GLU A 41 -24.89 37.49 -22.09
C GLU A 41 -26.33 36.95 -22.27
N GLN A 42 -26.78 36.06 -21.38
CA GLN A 42 -28.17 35.59 -21.37
C GLN A 42 -29.18 36.69 -21.02
N ARG A 43 -28.85 37.59 -20.08
CA ARG A 43 -29.70 38.76 -19.76
C ARG A 43 -29.77 39.73 -20.93
N ILE A 44 -28.62 40.04 -21.53
CA ILE A 44 -28.53 40.92 -22.71
C ILE A 44 -29.34 40.36 -23.88
N ALA A 45 -29.25 39.05 -24.14
CA ALA A 45 -30.04 38.40 -25.18
C ALA A 45 -31.56 38.51 -24.90
N LYS A 46 -32.00 38.31 -23.66
CA LYS A 46 -33.42 38.47 -23.26
C LYS A 46 -33.91 39.91 -23.41
N GLU A 47 -33.10 40.88 -23.02
CA GLU A 47 -33.43 42.32 -23.16
C GLU A 47 -33.50 42.75 -24.62
N ALA A 48 -32.55 42.31 -25.46
CA ALA A 48 -32.57 42.58 -26.89
C ALA A 48 -33.80 42.00 -27.60
N LEU A 49 -34.26 40.80 -27.18
CA LEU A 49 -35.51 40.21 -27.68
C LEU A 49 -36.74 41.02 -27.26
N LYS A 50 -36.79 41.53 -26.03
CA LYS A 50 -37.89 42.42 -25.57
C LYS A 50 -37.94 43.73 -26.35
N GLN A 51 -36.78 44.25 -26.75
CA GLN A 51 -36.66 45.47 -27.56
C GLN A 51 -36.89 45.22 -29.07
N GLY A 52 -37.17 43.98 -29.49
CA GLY A 52 -37.38 43.62 -30.90
C GLY A 52 -36.10 43.57 -31.75
N ASN A 53 -34.92 43.74 -31.15
CA ASN A 53 -33.65 43.77 -31.88
C ASN A 53 -33.03 42.36 -32.02
N LYS A 54 -33.45 41.65 -33.07
CA LYS A 54 -33.03 40.26 -33.35
C LYS A 54 -31.53 40.12 -33.64
N GLU A 55 -30.93 41.06 -34.37
CA GLU A 55 -29.50 41.05 -34.73
C GLU A 55 -28.60 41.04 -33.48
N ARG A 56 -28.94 41.90 -32.52
CA ARG A 56 -28.22 42.01 -31.24
C ARG A 56 -28.41 40.77 -30.37
N ALA A 57 -29.61 40.21 -30.34
CA ALA A 57 -29.89 38.96 -29.63
C ALA A 57 -29.10 37.78 -30.22
N LEU A 58 -29.04 37.64 -31.55
CA LEU A 58 -28.26 36.59 -32.21
C LEU A 58 -26.76 36.69 -31.91
N THR A 59 -26.22 37.91 -31.89
CA THR A 59 -24.81 38.13 -31.57
C THR A 59 -24.49 37.75 -30.12
N ALA A 60 -25.33 38.13 -29.16
CA ALA A 60 -25.21 37.74 -27.75
C ALA A 60 -25.27 36.21 -27.58
N LEU A 61 -26.20 35.53 -28.26
CA LEU A 61 -26.32 34.07 -28.23
C LEU A 61 -25.08 33.36 -28.82
N ARG A 62 -24.49 33.89 -29.90
CA ARG A 62 -23.22 33.36 -30.45
C ARG A 62 -22.07 33.48 -29.44
N ARG A 63 -21.94 34.63 -28.78
CA ARG A 63 -20.95 34.84 -27.71
C ARG A 63 -21.17 33.89 -26.55
N ARG A 64 -22.43 33.71 -26.14
CA ARG A 64 -22.81 32.75 -25.09
C ARG A 64 -22.39 31.33 -25.45
N LYS A 65 -22.68 30.87 -26.67
CA LYS A 65 -22.30 29.51 -27.12
C LYS A 65 -20.78 29.31 -27.17
N PHE A 66 -20.02 30.34 -27.53
CA PHE A 66 -18.56 30.31 -27.46
C PHE A 66 -18.05 30.17 -26.02
N GLN A 67 -18.62 30.96 -25.09
CA GLN A 67 -18.31 30.88 -23.66
C GLN A 67 -18.66 29.51 -23.06
N GLU A 68 -19.80 28.92 -23.45
CA GLU A 68 -20.19 27.56 -23.05
C GLU A 68 -19.16 26.52 -23.49
N SER A 69 -18.66 26.60 -24.74
CA SER A 69 -17.60 25.69 -25.21
C SER A 69 -16.30 25.87 -24.43
N LEU A 70 -15.95 27.10 -24.09
CA LEU A 70 -14.77 27.40 -23.27
C LEU A 70 -14.92 26.86 -21.83
N LEU A 71 -16.13 26.97 -21.27
CA LEU A 71 -16.47 26.41 -19.97
C LEU A 71 -16.31 24.89 -19.97
N GLN A 72 -16.86 24.19 -20.98
CA GLN A 72 -16.71 22.74 -21.12
C GLN A 72 -15.26 22.30 -21.20
N LYS A 73 -14.42 23.01 -21.99
CA LYS A 73 -12.98 22.72 -22.05
C LYS A 73 -12.30 22.93 -20.70
N THR A 74 -12.67 23.98 -19.98
CA THR A 74 -12.13 24.30 -18.66
C THR A 74 -12.52 23.23 -17.63
N ASP A 75 -13.77 22.77 -17.65
CA ASP A 75 -14.25 21.71 -16.76
C ASP A 75 -13.53 20.38 -17.04
N GLY A 76 -13.33 20.02 -18.32
CA GLY A 76 -12.54 18.84 -18.68
C GLY A 76 -11.09 18.92 -18.21
N GLN A 77 -10.44 20.08 -18.35
CA GLN A 77 -9.09 20.29 -17.82
C GLN A 77 -9.03 20.20 -16.29
N LEU A 78 -10.06 20.70 -15.61
CA LEU A 78 -10.16 20.66 -14.15
C LEU A 78 -10.33 19.23 -13.64
N GLU A 79 -11.12 18.41 -14.33
CA GLU A 79 -11.28 16.99 -14.04
C GLU A 79 -9.96 16.24 -14.20
N VAL A 80 -9.29 16.39 -15.35
CA VAL A 80 -7.97 15.79 -15.60
C VAL A 80 -6.97 16.15 -14.50
N LEU A 81 -6.93 17.43 -14.11
CA LEU A 81 -5.99 17.90 -13.10
C LEU A 81 -6.35 17.41 -11.69
N THR A 82 -7.64 17.26 -11.38
CA THR A 82 -8.10 16.68 -10.11
C THR A 82 -7.74 15.20 -10.01
N ASN A 83 -7.96 14.44 -11.09
CA ASN A 83 -7.59 13.03 -11.17
C ASN A 83 -6.07 12.85 -11.04
N LEU A 84 -5.28 13.68 -11.71
CA LEU A 84 -3.83 13.60 -11.64
C LEU A 84 -3.30 13.89 -10.22
N VAL A 85 -3.86 14.88 -9.52
CA VAL A 85 -3.51 15.15 -8.10
C VAL A 85 -3.86 13.94 -7.22
N SER A 86 -5.06 13.37 -7.37
CA SER A 86 -5.48 12.19 -6.61
C SER A 86 -4.58 10.99 -6.87
N ASN A 87 -4.18 10.76 -8.12
CA ASN A 87 -3.29 9.65 -8.48
C ASN A 87 -1.91 9.82 -7.86
N ILE A 88 -1.38 11.05 -7.84
CA ILE A 88 -0.08 11.34 -7.21
C ILE A 88 -0.16 11.12 -5.69
N GLU A 89 -1.23 11.59 -5.04
CA GLU A 89 -1.44 11.38 -3.61
C GLU A 89 -1.56 9.88 -3.27
N PHE A 90 -2.24 9.11 -4.12
CA PHE A 90 -2.31 7.66 -3.96
C PHE A 90 -0.95 6.97 -4.16
N ALA A 91 -0.19 7.35 -5.19
CA ALA A 91 1.15 6.81 -5.44
C ALA A 91 2.13 7.11 -4.29
N LEU A 92 1.97 8.23 -3.58
CA LEU A 92 2.75 8.53 -2.37
C LEU A 92 2.42 7.54 -1.24
N ILE A 93 1.14 7.23 -1.04
CA ILE A 93 0.72 6.22 -0.05
C ILE A 93 1.26 4.84 -0.44
N GLU A 94 1.16 4.47 -1.71
CA GLU A 94 1.65 3.18 -2.22
C GLU A 94 3.15 3.00 -1.98
N LYS A 95 3.94 4.07 -2.19
CA LYS A 95 5.38 4.09 -1.85
C LYS A 95 5.60 3.84 -0.35
N ASP A 96 4.83 4.48 0.51
CA ASP A 96 4.98 4.33 1.97
C ASP A 96 4.61 2.91 2.43
N VAL A 97 3.56 2.32 1.83
CA VAL A 97 3.18 0.92 2.06
C VAL A 97 4.29 -0.03 1.63
N LEU A 98 4.86 0.16 0.43
CA LEU A 98 6.00 -0.64 -0.04
C LEU A 98 7.20 -0.55 0.91
N PHE A 99 7.52 0.64 1.41
CA PHE A 99 8.60 0.83 2.37
C PHE A 99 8.32 0.13 3.71
N GLY A 100 7.06 0.13 4.16
CA GLY A 100 6.62 -0.63 5.33
C GLY A 100 6.75 -2.14 5.14
N LEU A 101 6.36 -2.66 3.98
CA LEU A 101 6.51 -4.07 3.63
C LEU A 101 7.98 -4.49 3.56
N GLU A 102 8.86 -3.66 2.99
CA GLU A 102 10.30 -3.94 2.93
C GLU A 102 10.92 -4.03 4.33
N GLN A 103 10.56 -3.11 5.23
CA GLN A 103 10.99 -3.15 6.63
C GLN A 103 10.44 -4.39 7.34
N GLY A 104 9.16 -4.72 7.17
CA GLY A 104 8.56 -5.93 7.74
C GLY A 104 9.27 -7.19 7.27
N ASN A 105 9.63 -7.27 5.98
CA ASN A 105 10.39 -8.39 5.42
C ASN A 105 11.80 -8.50 6.04
N LYS A 106 12.49 -7.36 6.25
CA LYS A 106 13.78 -7.35 6.95
C LYS A 106 13.68 -7.89 8.38
N VAL A 107 12.66 -7.47 9.13
CA VAL A 107 12.41 -7.96 10.49
C VAL A 107 12.07 -9.44 10.48
N LEU A 108 11.21 -9.90 9.58
CA LEU A 108 10.89 -11.32 9.42
C LEU A 108 12.12 -12.17 9.12
N LYS A 109 13.04 -11.68 8.26
CA LYS A 109 14.31 -12.36 7.98
C LYS A 109 15.20 -12.46 9.22
N GLN A 110 15.27 -11.40 10.04
CA GLN A 110 16.02 -11.43 11.30
C GLN A 110 15.44 -12.45 12.27
N ILE A 111 14.12 -12.43 12.47
CA ILE A 111 13.41 -13.41 13.32
C ILE A 111 13.65 -14.83 12.82
N HIS A 112 13.59 -15.06 11.50
CA HIS A 112 13.84 -16.38 10.93
C HIS A 112 15.29 -16.84 11.15
N SER A 113 16.27 -15.94 10.99
CA SER A 113 17.68 -16.25 11.24
C SER A 113 17.99 -16.57 12.70
N GLU A 114 17.31 -15.92 13.65
CA GLU A 114 17.44 -16.18 15.08
C GLU A 114 16.75 -17.50 15.48
N MET A 115 15.69 -17.91 14.77
CA MET A 115 14.97 -19.16 15.05
C MET A 115 15.65 -20.41 14.47
N ASP A 116 16.28 -20.34 13.29
CA ASP A 116 16.73 -21.52 12.55
C ASP A 116 18.06 -22.14 13.03
N ILE A 117 18.97 -21.38 13.63
CA ILE A 117 20.33 -21.90 13.89
C ILE A 117 20.46 -22.50 15.30
N GLU A 118 20.05 -21.77 16.34
CA GLU A 118 20.34 -22.20 17.72
C GLU A 118 19.39 -23.28 18.24
N LYS A 119 18.11 -23.24 17.86
CA LYS A 119 17.11 -24.22 18.32
C LYS A 119 17.19 -25.53 17.56
N VAL A 120 17.49 -25.50 16.26
CA VAL A 120 17.64 -26.72 15.45
C VAL A 120 18.92 -27.45 15.83
N GLN A 121 20.04 -26.75 16.02
CA GLN A 121 21.30 -27.36 16.40
C GLN A 121 21.23 -28.00 17.79
N LYS A 122 20.67 -27.30 18.79
CA LYS A 122 20.44 -27.90 20.13
C LYS A 122 19.52 -29.11 20.08
N LEU A 123 18.42 -29.06 19.31
CA LEU A 123 17.50 -30.19 19.23
C LEU A 123 18.12 -31.40 18.53
N MET A 124 18.99 -31.19 17.54
CA MET A 124 19.76 -32.27 16.90
C MET A 124 20.80 -32.88 17.84
N ASP A 125 21.52 -32.05 18.58
CA ASP A 125 22.52 -32.50 19.57
C ASP A 125 21.83 -33.27 20.72
N ASP A 126 20.73 -32.75 21.26
CA ASP A 126 19.93 -33.39 22.32
C ASP A 126 19.34 -34.74 21.85
N THR A 127 18.90 -34.83 20.59
CA THR A 127 18.38 -36.09 20.01
C THR A 127 19.50 -37.11 19.79
N ALA A 128 20.66 -36.67 19.31
CA ALA A 128 21.82 -37.54 19.11
C ALA A 128 22.36 -38.07 20.45
N GLU A 129 22.38 -37.23 21.49
CA GLU A 129 22.76 -37.63 22.85
C GLU A 129 21.74 -38.59 23.46
N GLY A 130 20.44 -38.34 23.29
CA GLY A 130 19.38 -39.27 23.72
C GLY A 130 19.48 -40.64 23.06
N ILE A 131 19.79 -40.72 21.77
CA ILE A 131 20.02 -41.99 21.06
C ILE A 131 21.26 -42.72 21.59
N ARG A 132 22.33 -41.98 21.91
CA ARG A 132 23.56 -42.57 22.49
C ARG A 132 23.31 -43.12 23.88
N TYR A 133 22.64 -42.36 24.74
CA TYR A 133 22.29 -42.79 26.09
C TYR A 133 21.41 -44.03 26.07
N GLN A 134 20.43 -44.09 25.16
CA GLN A 134 19.59 -45.28 24.98
C GLN A 134 20.42 -46.50 24.57
N ARG A 135 21.34 -46.35 23.62
CA ARG A 135 22.24 -47.44 23.21
C ARG A 135 23.16 -47.90 24.33
N GLU A 136 23.64 -46.97 25.16
CA GLU A 136 24.49 -47.29 26.31
C GLU A 136 23.70 -48.06 27.39
N ILE A 137 22.43 -47.69 27.61
CA ILE A 137 21.51 -48.48 28.44
C ILE A 137 21.30 -49.87 27.83
N ASP A 138 21.01 -49.96 26.53
CA ASP A 138 20.78 -51.24 25.86
C ASP A 138 22.01 -52.15 25.97
N GLU A 139 23.23 -51.61 25.80
CA GLU A 139 24.50 -52.35 25.93
C GLU A 139 24.78 -52.76 27.38
N MET A 140 24.51 -51.89 28.35
CA MET A 140 24.61 -52.23 29.78
C MET A 140 23.63 -53.35 30.14
N LEU A 141 22.37 -53.25 29.72
CA LEU A 141 21.35 -54.28 29.95
C LEU A 141 21.79 -55.62 29.35
N MET A 142 22.25 -55.64 28.10
CA MET A 142 22.80 -56.85 27.45
C MET A 142 23.99 -57.44 28.20
N SER A 143 24.87 -56.62 28.78
CA SER A 143 26.04 -57.11 29.53
C SER A 143 25.69 -57.68 30.92
N THR A 144 24.56 -57.26 31.50
CA THR A 144 24.14 -57.66 32.84
C THR A 144 23.14 -58.80 32.87
N MET A 145 22.45 -59.08 31.76
CA MET A 145 21.46 -60.15 31.69
C MET A 145 22.12 -61.53 31.65
N SER A 146 21.53 -62.48 32.39
CA SER A 146 21.91 -63.88 32.33
C SER A 146 21.26 -64.58 31.13
N VAL A 147 21.85 -65.69 30.66
CA VAL A 147 21.36 -66.45 29.50
C VAL A 147 19.91 -66.93 29.70
N GLU A 148 19.53 -67.28 30.93
CA GLU A 148 18.17 -67.72 31.27
C GLU A 148 17.14 -66.58 31.16
N GLU A 149 17.53 -65.35 31.52
CA GLU A 149 16.67 -64.16 31.41
C GLU A 149 16.54 -63.72 29.95
N GLU A 150 17.59 -63.86 29.14
CA GLU A 150 17.57 -63.55 27.71
C GLU A 150 16.66 -64.53 26.94
N GLU A 151 16.70 -65.83 27.28
CA GLU A 151 15.78 -66.83 26.71
C GLU A 151 14.31 -66.57 27.10
N ALA A 152 14.04 -66.13 28.34
CA ALA A 152 12.69 -65.77 28.77
C ALA A 152 12.14 -64.56 28.00
N VAL A 153 12.96 -63.52 27.79
CA VAL A 153 12.57 -62.33 27.00
C VAL A 153 12.33 -62.69 25.53
N GLN A 154 13.16 -63.56 24.94
CA GLN A 154 12.94 -64.02 23.57
C GLN A 154 11.64 -64.82 23.42
N GLN A 155 11.28 -65.64 24.42
CA GLN A 155 10.01 -66.36 24.44
C GLN A 155 8.81 -65.43 24.56
N GLU A 156 8.88 -64.41 25.41
CA GLU A 156 7.81 -63.41 25.58
C GLU A 156 7.63 -62.55 24.31
N LEU A 157 8.73 -62.16 23.66
CA LEU A 157 8.70 -61.46 22.38
C LEU A 157 8.08 -62.32 21.26
N ALA A 158 8.40 -63.61 21.22
CA ALA A 158 7.78 -64.55 20.27
C ALA A 158 6.27 -64.73 20.51
N GLN A 159 5.82 -64.67 21.76
CA GLN A 159 4.38 -64.69 22.10
C GLN A 159 3.67 -63.41 21.62
N LEU A 160 4.27 -62.23 21.85
CA LEU A 160 3.71 -60.95 21.38
C LEU A 160 3.71 -60.79 19.86
N GLN A 161 4.63 -61.44 19.14
CA GLN A 161 4.63 -61.46 17.67
C GLN A 161 3.65 -62.47 17.06
N ALA A 162 3.20 -63.45 17.86
CA ALA A 162 2.25 -64.47 17.44
C ALA A 162 0.78 -64.11 17.75
N GLU A 163 0.54 -63.14 18.63
CA GLU A 163 -0.72 -62.37 18.72
C GLU A 163 -0.93 -61.46 17.49
#